data_AF-A0AAU7EYM2-F1
#
_entry.id   AF-A0AAU7EYM2-F1
#
_cell.length_a   1.000
_cell.length_b   1.000
_cell.length_c   1.000
_cell.angle_alpha   90.00
_cell.angle_beta   90.00
_cell.angle_gamma   90.00
#
_symmetry.space_group_name_H-M   'P 1'
#
loop_
_entity.id
_entity.type
_entity.pdbx_description
1 polymer ?
#
loop_
_entity_poly.entity_id
_entity_poly.type
_entity_poly.pdbx_seq_one_letter_code
_entity_poly.pdbx_strand_id
1 'polypeptide(L)'
;MSRTPPLNSDAQLRRHPLLLSIEDHFKKVRESENGYDRPTKRAMADLIASRSGLAHAVDFANQLFLAFMKKGLTVTLSDPIERMSREQVDHRDNPSSRYFYPSLWQPQRPTVVHVGSIVFGLSIYEISEYVEVKSVDKRLVRLGSRPERKRVAPYRNEWVMRADMPSGRLCLQVYSPYYRAEWVQRWKEDKPGDLVNKIPSIVKLLIAEAPGLAEKVKLEREKAELERQKHQLQMAEWKRKEEERQHLKAIQDSREQLEAAIQTWAKVNSVRAFFADIEKSAQCLDGVAREAVMERLTNAKELIGDLDALKHFADWKPPPVQGGE
;
A
#
# COMPACT_ATOMS: atom_id res chain seq x y z
N MET A 1 -43.17 20.43 3.00
CA MET A 1 -43.39 19.02 3.40
C MET A 1 -43.94 18.26 2.21
N SER A 2 -43.07 17.78 1.33
CA SER A 2 -43.43 17.00 0.14
C SER A 2 -43.22 15.53 0.47
N ARG A 3 -44.31 14.82 0.72
CA ARG A 3 -44.30 13.36 0.92
C ARG A 3 -44.04 12.68 -0.42
N THR A 4 -42.84 12.14 -0.58
CA THR A 4 -42.50 11.21 -1.66
C THR A 4 -43.39 9.96 -1.52
N PRO A 5 -44.06 9.49 -2.58
CA PRO A 5 -44.86 8.27 -2.51
C PRO A 5 -43.92 7.05 -2.33
N PRO A 6 -44.38 5.98 -1.67
CA PRO A 6 -43.56 4.77 -1.52
C PRO A 6 -43.32 4.14 -2.90
N LEU A 7 -42.05 3.86 -3.20
CA LEU A 7 -41.67 3.08 -4.38
C LEU A 7 -42.38 1.73 -4.33
N ASN A 8 -43.13 1.40 -5.39
CA ASN A 8 -43.71 0.08 -5.64
C ASN A 8 -42.72 -1.04 -5.28
N SER A 9 -42.99 -1.76 -4.20
CA SER A 9 -42.12 -2.80 -3.64
C SER A 9 -42.24 -4.16 -4.34
N ASP A 10 -42.95 -4.26 -5.46
CA ASP A 10 -43.27 -5.54 -6.13
C ASP A 10 -42.86 -5.63 -7.60
N ALA A 11 -42.05 -4.69 -8.11
CA ALA A 11 -41.30 -4.96 -9.33
C ALA A 11 -40.15 -5.90 -8.96
N GLN A 12 -40.34 -7.21 -9.15
CA GLN A 12 -39.25 -8.19 -9.03
C GLN A 12 -38.08 -7.73 -9.91
N LEU A 13 -37.04 -7.17 -9.28
CA LEU A 13 -35.81 -6.81 -9.96
C LEU A 13 -35.22 -8.08 -10.56
N ARG A 14 -35.30 -8.20 -11.89
CA ARG A 14 -34.67 -9.31 -12.62
C ARG A 14 -33.16 -9.32 -12.42
N ARG A 15 -32.56 -8.15 -12.18
CA ARG A 15 -31.11 -7.98 -11.97
C ARG A 15 -30.80 -7.01 -10.83
N HIS A 16 -29.86 -7.36 -9.98
CA HIS A 16 -29.37 -6.50 -8.90
C HIS A 16 -28.66 -5.24 -9.46
N PRO A 17 -28.86 -4.04 -8.89
CA PRO A 17 -28.27 -2.80 -9.40
C PRO A 17 -26.74 -2.81 -9.55
N LEU A 18 -26.04 -3.51 -8.64
CA LEU A 18 -24.57 -3.66 -8.71
C LEU A 18 -24.07 -4.45 -9.93
N LEU A 19 -24.94 -5.18 -10.63
CA LEU A 19 -24.56 -6.09 -11.71
C LEU A 19 -24.94 -5.57 -13.11
N LEU A 20 -25.66 -4.46 -13.23
CA LEU A 20 -26.30 -4.01 -14.47
C LEU A 20 -25.33 -3.77 -15.65
N SER A 21 -24.09 -3.36 -15.39
CA SER A 21 -23.11 -3.01 -16.44
C SER A 21 -21.81 -3.82 -16.36
N ILE A 22 -21.76 -4.86 -15.52
CA ILE A 22 -20.51 -5.57 -15.25
C ILE A 22 -19.96 -6.23 -16.51
N GLU A 23 -20.80 -6.96 -17.26
CA GLU A 23 -20.35 -7.71 -18.44
C GLU A 23 -19.66 -6.83 -19.48
N ASP A 24 -20.17 -5.61 -19.71
CA ASP A 24 -19.61 -4.68 -20.68
C ASP A 24 -18.19 -4.22 -20.29
N HIS A 25 -17.91 -4.12 -18.98
CA HIS A 25 -16.59 -3.74 -18.48
C HIS A 25 -15.56 -4.86 -18.61
N PHE A 26 -16.00 -6.12 -18.65
CA PHE A 26 -15.16 -7.29 -18.88
C PHE A 26 -14.94 -7.53 -20.39
N LYS A 27 -15.97 -7.38 -21.24
CA LYS A 27 -15.88 -7.58 -22.70
C LYS A 27 -14.84 -6.69 -23.39
N LYS A 28 -14.60 -5.48 -22.87
CA LYS A 28 -13.66 -4.49 -23.44
C LYS A 28 -12.18 -4.84 -23.23
N VAL A 29 -11.88 -5.88 -22.46
CA VAL A 29 -10.53 -6.18 -21.98
C VAL A 29 -9.90 -7.27 -22.84
N ARG A 30 -8.56 -7.27 -22.93
CA ARG A 30 -7.80 -8.39 -23.48
C ARG A 30 -7.54 -9.42 -22.38
N GLU A 31 -7.79 -10.70 -22.67
CA GLU A 31 -7.49 -11.80 -21.76
C GLU A 31 -6.09 -11.69 -21.20
N SER A 32 -5.97 -11.79 -19.88
CA SER A 32 -4.68 -11.73 -19.21
C SER A 32 -3.98 -13.09 -19.28
N GLU A 33 -2.66 -13.09 -19.05
CA GLU A 33 -1.84 -14.31 -19.15
C GLU A 33 -2.26 -15.41 -18.16
N ASN A 34 -2.91 -15.05 -17.05
CA ASN A 34 -3.38 -15.98 -16.02
C ASN A 34 -4.79 -16.56 -16.30
N GLY A 35 -5.43 -16.17 -17.42
CA GLY A 35 -6.75 -16.64 -17.82
C GLY A 35 -7.94 -15.91 -17.19
N TYR A 36 -7.73 -15.01 -16.23
CA TYR A 36 -8.78 -14.19 -15.63
C TYR A 36 -8.85 -12.80 -16.28
N ASP A 37 -10.05 -12.29 -16.51
CA ASP A 37 -10.24 -10.97 -17.10
C ASP A 37 -10.20 -9.87 -16.02
N ARG A 38 -9.50 -8.77 -16.32
CA ARG A 38 -9.41 -7.59 -15.44
C ARG A 38 -10.32 -6.48 -15.94
N PRO A 39 -11.44 -6.15 -15.27
CA PRO A 39 -12.39 -5.18 -15.78
C PRO A 39 -11.79 -3.78 -15.92
N THR A 40 -12.36 -3.00 -16.84
CA THR A 40 -12.00 -1.58 -17.06
C THR A 40 -12.39 -0.65 -15.91
N LYS A 41 -13.36 -1.05 -15.08
CA LYS A 41 -13.84 -0.28 -13.92
C LYS A 41 -13.54 -1.02 -12.62
N ARG A 42 -13.14 -0.29 -11.56
CA ARG A 42 -12.83 -0.88 -10.25
C ARG A 42 -13.93 -0.75 -9.20
N ALA A 43 -14.91 0.14 -9.41
CA ALA A 43 -16.07 0.32 -8.54
C ALA A 43 -17.23 -0.57 -9.00
N MET A 44 -17.09 -1.88 -8.79
CA MET A 44 -18.05 -2.92 -9.19
C MET A 44 -18.01 -4.08 -8.19
N ALA A 45 -18.94 -5.03 -8.33
CA ALA A 45 -18.94 -6.25 -7.52
C ALA A 45 -17.64 -7.05 -7.67
N ASP A 46 -17.23 -7.73 -6.59
CA ASP A 46 -15.99 -8.51 -6.51
C ASP A 46 -16.14 -9.86 -7.22
N LEU A 47 -15.91 -9.84 -8.54
CA LEU A 47 -16.04 -11.00 -9.42
C LEU A 47 -14.71 -11.30 -10.12
N ILE A 48 -14.09 -12.43 -9.82
CA ILE A 48 -12.88 -12.89 -10.50
C ILE A 48 -13.26 -14.06 -11.39
N ALA A 49 -13.35 -13.84 -12.69
CA ALA A 49 -13.75 -14.87 -13.64
C ALA A 49 -12.96 -14.77 -14.94
N SER A 50 -12.84 -15.90 -15.63
CA SER A 50 -12.44 -15.98 -17.03
C SER A 50 -13.54 -15.45 -17.94
N ARG A 51 -13.19 -15.22 -19.21
CA ARG A 51 -14.15 -14.83 -20.24
C ARG A 51 -15.34 -15.79 -20.36
N SER A 52 -15.07 -17.09 -20.28
CA SER A 52 -16.10 -18.15 -20.34
C SER A 52 -16.89 -18.27 -19.04
N GLY A 53 -16.26 -18.07 -17.88
CA GLY A 53 -16.90 -18.19 -16.57
C GLY A 53 -17.71 -16.97 -16.14
N LEU A 54 -17.55 -15.83 -16.82
CA LEU A 54 -18.16 -14.56 -16.41
C LEU A 54 -19.69 -14.62 -16.34
N ALA A 55 -20.35 -15.19 -17.34
CA ALA A 55 -21.82 -15.28 -17.36
C ALA A 55 -22.33 -16.08 -16.15
N HIS A 56 -21.72 -17.23 -15.89
CA HIS A 56 -22.01 -18.09 -14.74
C HIS A 56 -21.79 -17.34 -13.40
N ALA A 57 -20.66 -16.64 -13.27
CA ALA A 57 -20.35 -15.85 -12.07
C ALA A 57 -21.38 -14.73 -11.82
N VAL A 58 -21.80 -14.02 -12.87
CA VAL A 58 -22.77 -12.93 -12.77
C VAL A 58 -24.18 -13.45 -12.48
N ASP A 59 -24.58 -14.57 -13.07
CA ASP A 59 -25.88 -15.19 -12.81
C ASP A 59 -25.97 -15.71 -11.37
N PHE A 60 -24.91 -16.36 -10.88
CA PHE A 60 -24.82 -16.76 -9.48
C PHE A 60 -24.86 -15.55 -8.54
N ALA A 61 -24.06 -14.51 -8.81
CA ALA A 61 -24.05 -13.28 -8.01
C ALA A 61 -25.43 -12.63 -7.95
N ASN A 62 -26.16 -12.62 -9.06
CA ASN A 62 -27.50 -12.06 -9.14
C ASN A 62 -28.47 -12.81 -8.25
N GLN A 63 -28.48 -14.14 -8.33
CA GLN A 63 -29.34 -14.99 -7.50
C GLN A 63 -29.02 -14.83 -6.01
N LEU A 64 -27.73 -14.79 -5.65
CA LEU A 64 -27.28 -14.58 -4.28
C LEU A 64 -27.72 -13.22 -3.74
N PHE A 65 -27.50 -12.13 -4.49
CA PHE A 65 -27.84 -10.78 -4.04
C PHE A 65 -29.35 -10.58 -3.92
N LEU A 66 -30.13 -11.12 -4.86
CA LEU A 66 -31.59 -11.10 -4.77
C LEU A 66 -32.11 -11.94 -3.59
N ALA A 67 -31.46 -13.06 -3.27
CA ALA A 67 -31.81 -13.87 -2.09
C ALA A 67 -31.53 -13.12 -0.78
N PHE A 68 -30.44 -12.36 -0.70
CA PHE A 68 -30.17 -11.45 0.42
C PHE A 68 -31.25 -10.36 0.53
N MET A 69 -31.58 -9.68 -0.57
CA MET A 69 -32.64 -8.66 -0.59
C MET A 69 -33.99 -9.21 -0.15
N LYS A 70 -34.35 -10.42 -0.58
CA LYS A 70 -35.59 -11.10 -0.17
C LYS A 70 -35.66 -11.37 1.34
N LYS A 71 -34.50 -11.45 2.01
CA LYS A 71 -34.38 -11.58 3.47
C LYS A 71 -34.22 -10.23 4.18
N GLY A 72 -34.39 -9.12 3.47
CA GLY A 72 -34.22 -7.76 4.02
C GLY A 72 -32.77 -7.34 4.19
N LEU A 73 -31.81 -8.10 3.65
CA LEU A 73 -30.39 -7.78 3.72
C LEU A 73 -29.99 -6.94 2.49
N THR A 74 -29.14 -5.95 2.71
CA THR A 74 -28.74 -4.99 1.67
C THR A 74 -27.33 -5.31 1.17
N VAL A 75 -27.14 -5.37 -0.15
CA VAL A 75 -25.83 -5.61 -0.77
C VAL A 75 -25.34 -4.34 -1.46
N THR A 76 -24.19 -3.82 -1.03
CA THR A 76 -23.59 -2.58 -1.57
C THR A 76 -22.08 -2.73 -1.74
N LEU A 77 -21.43 -1.72 -2.30
CA LEU A 77 -20.00 -1.54 -2.07
C LEU A 77 -19.80 -0.95 -0.67
N SER A 78 -18.65 -1.21 -0.04
CA SER A 78 -18.33 -0.66 1.27
C SER A 78 -18.36 0.87 1.27
N ASP A 79 -18.63 1.46 2.44
CA ASP A 79 -18.48 2.90 2.63
C ASP A 79 -16.99 3.28 2.44
N PRO A 80 -16.67 4.36 1.69
CA PRO A 80 -15.30 4.83 1.55
C PRO A 80 -14.67 5.35 2.84
N ILE A 81 -15.47 5.77 3.82
CA ILE A 81 -15.03 6.31 5.11
C ILE A 81 -14.66 5.16 6.06
N GLU A 82 -15.42 4.07 6.03
CA GLU A 82 -15.11 2.90 6.85
C GLU A 82 -13.89 2.16 6.29
N ARG A 83 -12.86 2.01 7.13
CA ARG A 83 -11.65 1.26 6.78
C ARG A 83 -11.94 -0.24 6.77
N MET A 84 -12.43 -0.71 5.63
CA MET A 84 -12.71 -2.12 5.35
C MET A 84 -11.65 -2.71 4.42
N SER A 85 -11.11 -3.86 4.79
CA SER A 85 -10.14 -4.59 3.98
C SER A 85 -10.77 -5.79 3.29
N ARG A 86 -10.39 -6.01 2.04
CA ARG A 86 -10.71 -7.24 1.30
C ARG A 86 -9.83 -8.39 1.79
N GLU A 87 -10.42 -9.55 2.05
CA GLU A 87 -9.65 -10.77 2.34
C GLU A 87 -8.91 -11.28 1.09
N GLN A 88 -7.73 -11.88 1.28
CA GLN A 88 -6.98 -12.41 0.15
C GLN A 88 -7.76 -13.58 -0.49
N VAL A 89 -7.79 -13.58 -1.83
CA VAL A 89 -8.40 -14.65 -2.61
C VAL A 89 -7.30 -15.55 -3.15
N ASP A 90 -7.31 -16.80 -2.69
CA ASP A 90 -6.60 -17.89 -3.32
C ASP A 90 -7.58 -18.64 -4.23
N HIS A 91 -7.38 -18.49 -5.54
CA HIS A 91 -8.25 -19.08 -6.54
C HIS A 91 -7.94 -20.55 -6.81
N ARG A 92 -6.83 -21.09 -6.29
CA ARG A 92 -6.44 -22.49 -6.51
C ARG A 92 -7.40 -23.43 -5.80
N ASP A 93 -7.80 -24.51 -6.46
CA ASP A 93 -8.64 -25.50 -5.79
C ASP A 93 -7.90 -26.12 -4.60
N ASN A 94 -6.64 -26.50 -4.81
CA ASN A 94 -5.78 -27.02 -3.78
C ASN A 94 -4.69 -25.99 -3.43
N PRO A 95 -4.63 -25.54 -2.16
CA PRO A 95 -3.55 -24.67 -1.72
C PRO A 95 -2.20 -25.32 -2.00
N SER A 96 -1.24 -24.53 -2.47
CA SER A 96 0.13 -25.01 -2.68
C SER A 96 1.15 -23.99 -2.17
N SER A 97 2.31 -24.49 -1.73
CA SER A 97 3.46 -23.68 -1.34
C SER A 97 4.17 -23.02 -2.52
N ARG A 98 3.73 -23.30 -3.76
CA ARG A 98 4.28 -22.67 -4.96
C ARG A 98 4.11 -21.16 -4.86
N TYR A 99 5.20 -20.44 -5.12
CA TYR A 99 5.18 -18.98 -5.18
C TYR A 99 4.14 -18.55 -6.22
N PHE A 100 3.11 -17.89 -5.71
CA PHE A 100 1.97 -17.46 -6.49
C PHE A 100 1.93 -15.94 -6.43
N TYR A 101 2.12 -15.30 -7.59
CA TYR A 101 1.96 -13.86 -7.71
C TYR A 101 0.48 -13.57 -7.93
N PRO A 102 -0.23 -12.92 -6.99
CA PRO A 102 -1.64 -12.60 -7.19
C PRO A 102 -1.75 -11.47 -8.21
N SER A 103 -1.83 -11.83 -9.49
CA SER A 103 -2.19 -10.90 -10.58
C SER A 103 -3.71 -10.75 -10.74
N LEU A 104 -4.49 -11.29 -9.79
CA LEU A 104 -5.93 -11.10 -9.77
C LEU A 104 -6.25 -9.63 -9.55
N TRP A 105 -7.19 -9.13 -10.32
CA TRP A 105 -7.71 -7.79 -10.09
C TRP A 105 -8.48 -7.78 -8.75
N GLN A 106 -8.59 -6.59 -8.17
CA GLN A 106 -9.40 -6.37 -6.97
C GLN A 106 -10.23 -5.09 -7.11
N PRO A 107 -11.47 -5.08 -6.58
CA PRO A 107 -12.28 -3.88 -6.58
C PRO A 107 -11.64 -2.81 -5.70
N GLN A 108 -11.98 -1.54 -5.98
CA GLN A 108 -11.51 -0.43 -5.15
C GLN A 108 -12.12 -0.46 -3.75
N ARG A 109 -13.34 -1.01 -3.65
CA ARG A 109 -14.10 -1.16 -2.42
C ARG A 109 -14.67 -2.56 -2.36
N PRO A 110 -14.56 -3.29 -1.24
CA PRO A 110 -15.20 -4.58 -1.05
C PRO A 110 -16.69 -4.54 -1.39
N THR A 111 -17.20 -5.62 -1.96
CA THR A 111 -18.65 -5.85 -2.02
C THR A 111 -19.07 -6.36 -0.66
N VAL A 112 -20.10 -5.77 -0.06
CA VAL A 112 -20.53 -6.10 1.30
C VAL A 112 -22.01 -6.38 1.37
N VAL A 113 -22.40 -7.28 2.26
CA VAL A 113 -23.79 -7.50 2.69
C VAL A 113 -23.97 -7.01 4.11
N HIS A 114 -25.01 -6.20 4.33
CA HIS A 114 -25.38 -5.66 5.64
C HIS A 114 -26.29 -6.65 6.36
N VAL A 115 -25.89 -7.06 7.56
CA VAL A 115 -26.64 -7.97 8.43
C VAL A 115 -26.75 -7.34 9.80
N GLY A 116 -27.86 -6.64 10.05
CA GLY A 116 -28.05 -5.88 11.28
C GLY A 116 -27.06 -4.71 11.36
N SER A 117 -26.22 -4.69 12.40
CA SER A 117 -25.22 -3.64 12.66
C SER A 117 -23.83 -3.92 12.07
N ILE A 118 -23.63 -5.09 11.48
CA ILE A 118 -22.36 -5.51 10.91
C ILE A 118 -22.47 -5.73 9.40
N VAL A 119 -21.31 -5.80 8.76
CA VAL A 119 -21.20 -6.17 7.35
C VAL A 119 -20.30 -7.39 7.16
N PHE A 120 -20.61 -8.17 6.13
CA PHE A 120 -19.72 -9.20 5.61
C PHE A 120 -19.24 -8.84 4.22
N GLY A 121 -17.94 -9.00 3.95
CA GLY A 121 -17.38 -8.89 2.62
C GLY A 121 -17.69 -10.13 1.78
N LEU A 122 -17.94 -9.92 0.49
CA LEU A 122 -18.26 -10.95 -0.49
C LEU A 122 -17.22 -10.90 -1.61
N SER A 123 -16.64 -12.05 -1.93
CA SER A 123 -15.79 -12.27 -3.10
C SER A 123 -16.28 -13.52 -3.83
N ILE A 124 -16.62 -13.40 -5.12
CA ILE A 124 -16.97 -14.54 -5.96
C ILE A 124 -15.84 -14.71 -6.97
N TYR A 125 -15.26 -15.90 -7.02
CA TYR A 125 -14.17 -16.18 -7.92
C TYR A 125 -14.29 -17.56 -8.55
N GLU A 126 -13.82 -17.68 -9.78
CA GLU A 126 -13.66 -18.95 -10.46
C GLU A 126 -12.39 -19.65 -9.96
N ILE A 127 -12.52 -20.94 -9.65
CA ILE A 127 -11.46 -21.78 -9.11
C ILE A 127 -10.52 -22.20 -10.25
N SER A 128 -9.21 -22.21 -10.03
CA SER A 128 -8.26 -22.83 -10.96
C SER A 128 -7.98 -24.28 -10.68
N GLU A 129 -7.68 -24.99 -11.76
CA GLU A 129 -7.13 -26.33 -11.74
C GLU A 129 -5.73 -26.31 -12.35
N TYR A 130 -4.83 -27.11 -11.77
CA TYR A 130 -3.47 -27.25 -12.27
C TYR A 130 -3.44 -28.24 -13.43
N VAL A 131 -3.53 -27.71 -14.66
CA VAL A 131 -3.72 -28.49 -15.88
C VAL A 131 -2.57 -28.28 -16.86
N GLU A 132 -2.45 -29.20 -17.81
CA GLU A 132 -1.51 -29.06 -18.92
C GLU A 132 -2.02 -28.00 -19.89
N VAL A 133 -1.16 -27.02 -20.16
CA VAL A 133 -1.41 -25.90 -21.04
C VAL A 133 -0.34 -25.81 -22.12
N LYS A 134 -0.74 -25.22 -23.24
CA LYS A 134 0.15 -24.82 -24.31
C LYS A 134 0.14 -23.29 -24.43
N SER A 135 1.33 -22.71 -24.57
CA SER A 135 1.43 -21.30 -24.96
C SER A 135 1.25 -21.17 -26.47
N VAL A 136 0.15 -20.53 -26.89
CA VAL A 136 -0.15 -20.21 -28.29
C VAL A 136 -0.31 -18.70 -28.37
N ASP A 137 0.53 -18.03 -29.17
CA ASP A 137 0.49 -16.56 -29.36
C ASP A 137 0.49 -15.76 -28.04
N LYS A 138 1.36 -16.16 -27.09
CA LYS A 138 1.48 -15.60 -25.73
C LYS A 138 0.22 -15.78 -24.86
N ARG A 139 -0.64 -16.75 -25.16
CA ARG A 139 -1.80 -17.14 -24.36
C ARG A 139 -1.70 -18.59 -23.93
N LEU A 140 -2.11 -18.87 -22.69
CA LEU A 140 -2.21 -20.24 -22.21
C LEU A 140 -3.55 -20.84 -22.61
N VAL A 141 -3.51 -21.96 -23.32
CA VAL A 141 -4.70 -22.71 -23.74
C VAL A 141 -4.63 -24.12 -23.17
N ARG A 142 -5.73 -24.62 -22.60
CA ARG A 142 -5.84 -25.98 -22.08
C ARG A 142 -5.60 -27.02 -23.19
N LEU A 143 -4.82 -28.05 -22.89
CA LEU A 143 -4.76 -29.25 -23.71
C LEU A 143 -6.07 -30.03 -23.57
N GLY A 144 -6.73 -30.33 -24.71
CA GLY A 144 -8.03 -31.01 -24.76
C GLY A 144 -9.25 -30.12 -25.09
N SER A 145 -9.12 -28.80 -25.06
CA SER A 145 -10.23 -27.89 -25.44
C SER A 145 -10.31 -27.60 -26.95
N ARG A 146 -9.44 -28.22 -27.77
CA ARG A 146 -9.51 -28.15 -29.23
C ARG A 146 -10.32 -29.34 -29.75
N PRO A 147 -11.22 -29.16 -30.74
CA PRO A 147 -11.82 -30.30 -31.42
C PRO A 147 -10.72 -31.13 -32.08
N GLU A 148 -10.61 -32.40 -31.70
CA GLU A 148 -9.69 -33.35 -32.31
C GLU A 148 -9.98 -33.47 -33.81
N ARG A 149 -9.12 -32.84 -34.62
CA ARG A 149 -8.92 -33.25 -36.00
C ARG A 149 -7.44 -33.19 -36.32
N LYS A 150 -6.75 -34.33 -36.16
CA LYS A 150 -5.70 -34.81 -37.08
C LYS A 150 -5.18 -36.20 -36.69
N ARG A 151 -5.06 -37.08 -37.69
CA ARG A 151 -4.53 -38.47 -37.65
C ARG A 151 -2.98 -38.53 -37.60
N VAL A 152 -2.32 -37.60 -36.93
CA VAL A 152 -0.85 -37.57 -36.81
C VAL A 152 -0.48 -37.43 -35.35
N ALA A 153 0.46 -38.24 -34.86
CA ALA A 153 0.99 -38.13 -33.51
C ALA A 153 1.55 -36.70 -33.29
N PRO A 154 1.02 -35.88 -32.36
CA PRO A 154 1.19 -34.42 -32.46
C PRO A 154 2.55 -33.87 -32.00
N TYR A 155 3.43 -34.67 -31.41
CA TYR A 155 4.41 -34.17 -30.45
C TYR A 155 5.86 -34.46 -30.81
N ARG A 156 6.41 -33.77 -31.82
CA ARG A 156 7.87 -33.82 -32.06
C ARG A 156 8.64 -32.64 -31.48
N ASN A 157 8.09 -31.41 -31.44
CA ASN A 157 8.85 -30.19 -31.13
C ASN A 157 8.09 -29.10 -30.33
N GLU A 158 7.05 -29.42 -29.56
CA GLU A 158 6.23 -28.40 -28.85
C GLU A 158 6.31 -28.54 -27.33
N TRP A 159 6.68 -27.47 -26.62
CA TRP A 159 6.78 -27.44 -25.15
C TRP A 159 5.38 -27.39 -24.50
N VAL A 160 5.05 -28.43 -23.74
CA VAL A 160 3.88 -28.50 -22.85
C VAL A 160 4.31 -28.09 -21.45
N MET A 161 3.53 -27.25 -20.78
CA MET A 161 3.76 -26.85 -19.39
C MET A 161 2.51 -27.05 -18.56
N ARG A 162 2.63 -26.97 -17.23
CA ARG A 162 1.48 -27.00 -16.31
C ARG A 162 1.27 -25.62 -15.69
N ALA A 163 0.03 -25.19 -15.67
CA ALA A 163 -0.36 -23.91 -15.08
C ALA A 163 -1.74 -24.01 -14.44
N ASP A 164 -1.99 -23.14 -13.47
CA ASP A 164 -3.30 -22.95 -12.86
C ASP A 164 -4.22 -22.22 -13.86
N MET A 165 -5.28 -22.88 -14.33
CA MET A 165 -6.25 -22.32 -15.29
C MET A 165 -7.68 -22.29 -14.75
N PRO A 166 -8.51 -21.27 -15.09
CA PRO A 166 -9.88 -21.11 -14.57
C PRO A 166 -10.83 -22.25 -14.99
N SER A 167 -11.37 -23.03 -14.06
CA SER A 167 -12.07 -24.32 -14.30
C SER A 167 -13.55 -24.21 -14.71
N GLY A 168 -14.15 -23.03 -14.63
CA GLY A 168 -15.59 -22.81 -14.73
C GLY A 168 -16.35 -23.03 -13.42
N ARG A 169 -15.73 -23.65 -12.39
CA ARG A 169 -16.31 -23.82 -11.06
C ARG A 169 -16.12 -22.56 -10.22
N LEU A 170 -17.16 -22.13 -9.53
CA LEU A 170 -17.11 -20.95 -8.67
C LEU A 170 -16.81 -21.29 -7.21
N CYS A 171 -16.26 -20.31 -6.51
CA CYS A 171 -16.15 -20.24 -5.07
C CYS A 171 -16.74 -18.92 -4.58
N LEU A 172 -17.63 -18.99 -3.59
CA LEU A 172 -18.02 -17.84 -2.80
C LEU A 172 -17.15 -17.80 -1.54
N GLN A 173 -16.47 -16.69 -1.33
CA GLN A 173 -15.79 -16.36 -0.09
C GLN A 173 -16.53 -15.23 0.61
N VAL A 174 -16.95 -15.49 1.84
CA VAL A 174 -17.54 -14.48 2.73
C VAL A 174 -16.58 -14.27 3.88
N TYR A 175 -16.32 -13.02 4.23
CA TYR A 175 -15.30 -12.67 5.23
C TYR A 175 -15.72 -11.47 6.06
N SER A 176 -15.08 -11.32 7.21
CA SER A 176 -15.13 -10.09 7.99
C SER A 176 -14.22 -9.04 7.35
N PRO A 177 -14.74 -7.89 6.92
CA PRO A 177 -13.91 -6.83 6.35
C PRO A 177 -13.27 -5.95 7.43
N TYR A 178 -13.53 -6.22 8.72
CA TYR A 178 -13.05 -5.41 9.83
C TYR A 178 -11.63 -5.78 10.24
N TYR A 179 -10.81 -4.77 10.48
CA TYR A 179 -9.45 -4.93 10.96
C TYR A 179 -9.39 -5.75 12.26
N ARG A 180 -8.54 -6.78 12.30
CA ARG A 180 -8.30 -7.73 13.43
C ARG A 180 -9.47 -8.61 13.85
N ALA A 181 -10.68 -8.43 13.31
CA ALA A 181 -11.80 -9.31 13.57
C ALA A 181 -11.86 -10.43 12.53
N GLU A 182 -10.90 -11.36 12.57
CA GLU A 182 -10.76 -12.41 11.56
C GLU A 182 -11.96 -13.38 11.56
N TRP A 183 -12.58 -13.56 10.40
CA TRP A 183 -13.62 -14.56 10.16
C TRP A 183 -13.73 -14.75 8.65
N VAL A 184 -13.64 -15.98 8.15
CA VAL A 184 -13.71 -16.29 6.72
C VAL A 184 -14.39 -17.63 6.53
N GLN A 185 -15.34 -17.70 5.60
CA GLN A 185 -16.01 -18.92 5.16
C GLN A 185 -15.98 -19.01 3.64
N ARG A 186 -15.80 -20.23 3.12
CA ARG A 186 -15.68 -20.50 1.69
C ARG A 186 -16.61 -21.62 1.26
N TRP A 187 -17.34 -21.42 0.18
CA TRP A 187 -18.19 -22.43 -0.44
C TRP A 187 -17.77 -22.62 -1.88
N LYS A 188 -17.27 -23.82 -2.19
CA LYS A 188 -16.83 -24.20 -3.53
C LYS A 188 -17.93 -24.96 -4.27
N GLU A 189 -17.91 -24.83 -5.59
CA GLU A 189 -18.64 -25.70 -6.50
C GLU A 189 -17.90 -27.02 -6.71
N ASP A 190 -18.62 -28.11 -6.48
CA ASP A 190 -18.20 -29.44 -6.92
C ASP A 190 -18.46 -29.60 -8.42
N LYS A 191 -19.60 -29.07 -8.88
CA LYS A 191 -19.99 -28.97 -10.29
C LYS A 191 -20.47 -27.54 -10.60
N PRO A 192 -20.20 -27.00 -11.80
CA PRO A 192 -20.72 -25.69 -12.19
C PRO A 192 -22.24 -25.59 -11.98
N GLY A 193 -22.69 -24.59 -11.23
CA GLY A 193 -24.12 -24.38 -10.93
C GLY A 193 -24.57 -24.88 -9.56
N ASP A 194 -23.79 -25.71 -8.88
CA ASP A 194 -24.22 -26.28 -7.58
C ASP A 194 -24.26 -25.24 -6.45
N LEU A 195 -23.51 -24.13 -6.56
CA LEU A 195 -23.44 -23.14 -5.49
C LEU A 195 -24.79 -22.47 -5.22
N VAL A 196 -25.66 -22.40 -6.24
CA VAL A 196 -27.02 -21.87 -6.13
C VAL A 196 -27.82 -22.62 -5.07
N ASN A 197 -27.67 -23.94 -4.99
CA ASN A 197 -28.38 -24.78 -4.02
C ASN A 197 -27.97 -24.48 -2.57
N LYS A 198 -26.76 -23.96 -2.38
CA LYS A 198 -26.19 -23.62 -1.07
C LYS A 198 -26.63 -22.22 -0.59
N ILE A 199 -27.28 -21.41 -1.44
CA ILE A 199 -27.68 -20.02 -1.08
C ILE A 199 -28.53 -19.98 0.21
N PRO A 200 -29.61 -20.78 0.39
CA PRO A 200 -30.43 -20.69 1.58
C PRO A 200 -29.67 -20.98 2.88
N SER A 201 -28.73 -21.93 2.86
CA SER A 201 -27.90 -22.26 4.02
C SER A 201 -26.86 -21.18 4.29
N ILE A 202 -26.26 -20.59 3.25
CA ILE A 202 -25.37 -19.43 3.37
C ILE A 202 -26.08 -18.27 4.05
N VAL A 203 -27.27 -17.88 3.58
CA VAL A 203 -28.00 -16.76 4.19
C VAL A 203 -28.32 -17.03 5.67
N LYS A 204 -28.76 -18.25 5.99
CA LYS A 204 -29.05 -18.65 7.38
C LYS A 204 -27.79 -18.56 8.26
N LEU A 205 -26.65 -19.03 7.75
CA LEU A 205 -25.37 -19.00 8.46
C LEU A 205 -24.92 -17.56 8.74
N LEU A 206 -24.99 -16.66 7.76
CA LEU A 206 -24.59 -15.26 7.97
C LEU A 206 -25.44 -14.56 9.03
N ILE A 207 -26.76 -14.81 9.04
CA ILE A 207 -27.65 -14.26 10.07
C ILE A 207 -27.29 -14.80 11.45
N ALA A 208 -26.94 -16.09 11.56
CA ALA A 208 -26.58 -16.72 12.83
C ALA A 208 -25.22 -16.26 13.37
N GLU A 209 -24.24 -16.04 12.49
CA GLU A 209 -22.87 -15.64 12.85
C GLU A 209 -22.75 -14.13 13.13
N ALA A 210 -23.70 -13.33 12.65
CA ALA A 210 -23.63 -11.88 12.77
C ALA A 210 -23.47 -11.35 14.21
N PRO A 211 -24.19 -11.85 15.22
CA PRO A 211 -24.02 -11.40 16.61
C PRO A 211 -22.62 -11.70 17.16
N GLY A 212 -22.06 -12.88 16.87
CA GLY A 212 -20.73 -13.27 17.33
C GLY A 212 -19.63 -12.41 16.70
N LEU A 213 -19.75 -12.10 15.41
CA LEU A 213 -18.83 -11.18 14.75
C LEU A 213 -18.99 -9.74 15.29
N ALA A 214 -20.20 -9.28 15.60
CA ALA A 214 -20.43 -7.97 16.18
C ALA A 214 -19.71 -7.79 17.53
N GLU A 215 -19.77 -8.80 18.39
CA GLU A 215 -19.06 -8.80 19.67
C GLU A 215 -17.54 -8.77 19.47
N LYS A 216 -17.01 -9.60 18.56
CA LYS A 216 -15.58 -9.61 18.23
C LYS A 216 -15.10 -8.25 17.70
N VAL A 217 -15.86 -7.62 16.80
CA VAL A 217 -15.54 -6.29 16.26
C VAL A 217 -15.54 -5.23 17.35
N LYS A 218 -16.49 -5.27 18.29
CA LYS A 218 -16.52 -4.34 19.42
C LYS A 218 -15.25 -4.46 20.28
N LEU A 219 -14.88 -5.68 20.66
CA LEU A 219 -13.69 -5.94 21.48
C LEU A 219 -12.40 -5.46 20.80
N GLU A 220 -12.25 -5.72 19.49
CA GLU A 220 -11.06 -5.28 18.75
C GLU A 220 -11.00 -3.76 18.57
N ARG A 221 -12.15 -3.07 18.45
CA ARG A 221 -12.20 -1.60 18.41
C ARG A 221 -11.73 -0.98 19.74
N GLU A 222 -12.18 -1.52 20.86
CA GLU A 222 -11.79 -1.07 22.21
C GLU A 222 -10.28 -1.26 22.44
N LYS A 223 -9.72 -2.43 22.09
CA LYS A 223 -8.28 -2.69 22.16
C LYS A 223 -7.48 -1.71 21.29
N ALA A 224 -7.91 -1.52 20.04
CA ALA A 224 -7.23 -0.63 19.11
C ALA A 224 -7.26 0.84 19.59
N GLU A 225 -8.30 1.25 20.31
CA GLU A 225 -8.36 2.59 20.90
C GLU A 225 -7.36 2.77 22.05
N LEU A 226 -7.29 1.80 22.96
CA LEU A 226 -6.29 1.80 24.03
C LEU A 226 -4.85 1.80 23.49
N GLU A 227 -4.58 1.01 22.44
CA GLU A 227 -3.28 1.01 21.76
C GLU A 227 -2.96 2.37 21.13
N ARG A 228 -3.93 3.00 20.47
CA ARG A 228 -3.75 4.35 19.89
C ARG A 228 -3.42 5.38 20.96
N GLN A 229 -4.14 5.36 22.09
CA GLN A 229 -3.87 6.27 23.21
C GLN A 229 -2.45 6.08 23.77
N LYS A 230 -2.04 4.82 24.00
CA LYS A 230 -0.68 4.49 24.47
C LYS A 230 0.39 4.95 23.47
N HIS A 231 0.20 4.67 22.18
CA HIS A 231 1.13 5.08 21.14
C HIS A 231 1.23 6.61 21.02
N GLN A 232 0.12 7.34 21.16
CA GLN A 232 0.13 8.81 21.18
C GLN A 232 0.96 9.37 22.35
N LEU A 233 0.79 8.83 23.56
CA LEU A 233 1.57 9.22 24.73
C LEU A 233 3.07 8.93 24.51
N GLN A 234 3.41 7.73 24.03
CA GLN A 234 4.80 7.36 23.73
C GLN A 234 5.44 8.26 22.66
N MET A 235 4.72 8.56 21.59
CA MET A 235 5.20 9.45 20.53
C MET A 235 5.39 10.88 21.02
N ALA A 236 4.51 11.37 21.91
CA ALA A 236 4.66 12.69 22.52
C ALA A 236 5.89 12.76 23.43
N GLU A 237 6.12 11.74 24.26
CA GLU A 237 7.33 11.64 25.09
C GLU A 237 8.60 11.54 24.25
N TRP A 238 8.59 10.71 23.19
CA TRP A 238 9.71 10.57 22.28
C TRP A 238 10.03 11.90 21.59
N LYS A 239 9.01 12.62 21.11
CA LYS A 239 9.18 13.92 20.46
C LYS A 239 9.81 14.95 21.40
N ARG A 240 9.36 15.01 22.67
CA ARG A 240 9.97 15.90 23.69
C ARG A 240 11.44 15.59 23.91
N LYS A 241 11.78 14.30 24.09
CA LYS A 241 13.18 13.87 24.27
C LYS A 241 14.04 14.18 23.06
N GLU A 242 13.51 14.06 21.85
CA GLU A 242 14.22 14.41 20.62
C GLU A 242 14.40 15.92 20.48
N GLU A 243 13.41 16.73 20.82
CA GLU A 243 13.53 18.20 20.88
C GLU A 243 14.61 18.64 21.88
N GLU A 244 14.63 18.04 23.09
CA GLU A 244 15.68 18.28 24.08
C GLU A 244 17.07 17.88 23.57
N ARG A 245 17.20 16.71 22.92
CA ARG A 245 18.46 16.25 22.32
C ARG A 245 18.94 17.16 21.22
N GLN A 246 18.05 17.57 20.31
CA GLN A 246 18.38 18.49 19.23
C GLN A 246 18.81 19.85 19.79
N HIS A 247 18.16 20.33 20.85
CA HIS A 247 18.53 21.56 21.52
C HIS A 247 19.92 21.48 22.16
N LEU A 248 20.19 20.44 22.94
CA LEU A 248 21.50 20.22 23.57
C LEU A 248 22.60 20.10 22.51
N LYS A 249 22.32 19.39 21.40
CA LYS A 249 23.25 19.29 20.28
C LYS A 249 23.49 20.64 19.61
N ALA A 250 22.46 21.44 19.37
CA ALA A 250 22.62 22.78 18.79
C ALA A 250 23.46 23.70 19.69
N ILE A 251 23.32 23.59 21.02
CA ILE A 251 24.18 24.32 21.96
C ILE A 251 25.63 23.85 21.83
N GLN A 252 25.86 22.53 21.80
CA GLN A 252 27.20 21.96 21.69
C GLN A 252 27.87 22.33 20.36
N ASP A 253 27.17 22.14 19.24
CA ASP A 253 27.66 22.49 17.90
C ASP A 253 27.98 23.99 17.81
N SER A 254 27.16 24.86 18.41
CA SER A 254 27.42 26.31 18.45
C SER A 254 28.65 26.67 19.32
N ARG A 255 28.87 25.97 20.45
CA ARG A 255 30.08 26.12 21.27
C ARG A 255 31.33 25.71 20.51
N GLU A 256 31.29 24.57 19.83
CA GLU A 256 32.41 24.07 19.02
C GLU A 256 32.73 25.03 17.86
N GLN A 257 31.71 25.59 17.20
CA GLN A 257 31.91 26.62 16.18
C GLN A 257 32.54 27.89 16.74
N LEU A 258 32.12 28.34 17.92
CA LEU A 258 32.70 29.51 18.58
C LEU A 258 34.16 29.27 18.95
N GLU A 259 34.49 28.09 19.50
CA GLU A 259 35.87 27.71 19.81
C GLU A 259 36.74 27.70 18.55
N ALA A 260 36.26 27.11 17.45
CA ALA A 260 36.95 27.12 16.17
C ALA A 260 37.17 28.55 15.65
N ALA A 261 36.18 29.45 15.78
CA ALA A 261 36.32 30.84 15.41
C ALA A 261 37.40 31.57 16.25
N ILE A 262 37.42 31.34 17.58
CA ILE A 262 38.44 31.89 18.48
C ILE A 262 39.84 31.39 18.11
N GLN A 263 39.99 30.09 17.83
CA GLN A 263 41.27 29.50 17.44
C GLN A 263 41.78 30.09 16.12
N THR A 264 40.90 30.25 15.13
CA THR A 264 41.25 30.91 13.86
C THR A 264 41.67 32.36 14.08
N TRP A 265 40.93 33.12 14.89
CA TRP A 265 41.30 34.50 15.22
C TRP A 265 42.65 34.59 15.94
N ALA A 266 42.91 33.70 16.90
CA ALA A 266 44.19 33.64 17.60
C ALA A 266 45.36 33.34 16.65
N LYS A 267 45.16 32.41 15.69
CA LYS A 267 46.15 32.09 14.66
C LYS A 267 46.40 33.26 13.70
N VAL A 268 45.36 33.98 13.29
CA VAL A 268 45.52 35.19 12.45
C VAL A 268 46.31 36.27 13.21
N ASN A 269 46.01 36.48 14.48
CA ASN A 269 46.71 37.47 15.29
C ASN A 269 48.15 37.09 15.59
N SER A 270 48.44 35.80 15.82
CA SER A 270 49.83 35.36 16.04
C SER A 270 50.69 35.57 14.79
N VAL A 271 50.14 35.31 13.60
CA VAL A 271 50.82 35.61 12.32
C VAL A 271 51.06 37.12 12.15
N ARG A 272 50.06 37.96 12.45
CA ARG A 272 50.21 39.43 12.40
C ARG A 272 51.25 39.93 13.39
N ALA A 273 51.24 39.42 14.63
CA ALA A 273 52.20 39.79 15.66
C ALA A 273 53.62 39.37 15.29
N PHE A 274 53.80 38.16 14.73
CA PHE A 274 55.08 37.67 14.24
C PHE A 274 55.66 38.58 13.14
N PHE A 275 54.85 38.99 12.16
CA PHE A 275 55.32 39.92 11.13
C PHE A 275 55.67 41.29 11.69
N ALA A 276 54.89 41.82 12.63
CA ALA A 276 55.20 43.09 13.27
C ALA A 276 56.50 43.04 14.09
N ASP A 277 56.81 41.89 14.71
CA ASP A 277 58.03 41.69 15.49
C ASP A 277 59.29 41.59 14.61
N ILE A 278 59.20 40.87 13.48
CA ILE A 278 60.28 40.84 12.47
C ILE A 278 60.53 42.26 11.93
N GLU A 279 59.46 43.00 11.63
CA GLU A 279 59.55 44.36 11.11
C GLU A 279 60.22 45.33 12.12
N LYS A 280 59.95 45.17 13.42
CA LYS A 280 60.65 45.93 14.48
C LYS A 280 62.11 45.52 14.62
N SER A 281 62.40 44.22 14.63
CA SER A 281 63.76 43.69 14.78
C SER A 281 64.65 44.04 13.58
N ALA A 282 64.08 44.11 12.37
CA ALA A 282 64.78 44.53 11.15
C ALA A 282 65.23 46.00 11.19
N GLN A 283 64.63 46.85 12.03
CA GLN A 283 65.05 48.26 12.18
C GLN A 283 66.41 48.41 12.88
N CYS A 284 66.86 47.40 13.61
CA CYS A 284 68.17 47.38 14.26
C CYS A 284 69.31 46.87 13.36
N LEU A 285 69.01 46.48 12.12
CA LEU A 285 69.99 45.99 11.14
C LEU A 285 70.50 47.12 10.23
N ASP A 286 71.68 46.91 9.66
CA ASP A 286 72.33 47.77 8.68
C ASP A 286 71.57 47.80 7.33
N GLY A 287 71.71 48.89 6.57
CA GLY A 287 70.81 49.24 5.45
C GLY A 287 70.65 48.14 4.38
N VAL A 288 71.74 47.45 4.02
CA VAL A 288 71.73 46.39 3.00
C VAL A 288 71.06 45.11 3.52
N ALA A 289 71.32 44.72 4.77
CA ALA A 289 70.68 43.56 5.39
C ALA A 289 69.19 43.82 5.69
N ARG A 290 68.86 45.06 6.09
CA ARG A 290 67.49 45.51 6.34
C ARG A 290 66.63 45.44 5.08
N GLU A 291 67.12 45.89 3.93
CA GLU A 291 66.37 45.82 2.65
C GLU A 291 66.05 44.38 2.26
N ALA A 292 67.02 43.46 2.36
CA ALA A 292 66.82 42.05 2.03
C ALA A 292 65.80 41.35 2.96
N VAL A 293 65.78 41.71 4.25
CA VAL A 293 64.81 41.17 5.23
C VAL A 293 63.41 41.74 4.98
N MET A 294 63.31 43.02 4.66
CA MET A 294 62.02 43.66 4.35
C MET A 294 61.42 43.12 3.05
N GLU A 295 62.21 42.91 2.00
CA GLU A 295 61.75 42.33 0.73
C GLU A 295 61.18 40.91 0.91
N ARG A 296 61.85 40.09 1.73
CA ARG A 296 61.35 38.75 2.11
C ARG A 296 60.07 38.81 2.93
N LEU A 297 59.93 39.80 3.80
CA LEU A 297 58.72 40.02 4.59
C LEU A 297 57.53 40.43 3.70
N THR A 298 57.76 41.25 2.66
CA THR A 298 56.71 41.61 1.68
C THR A 298 56.21 40.39 0.93
N ASN A 299 57.12 39.56 0.42
CA ASN A 299 56.78 38.31 -0.27
C ASN A 299 56.04 37.33 0.65
N ALA A 300 56.42 37.25 1.92
CA ALA A 300 55.73 36.42 2.91
C ALA A 300 54.32 36.94 3.24
N LYS A 301 54.12 38.27 3.30
CA LYS A 301 52.80 38.89 3.48
C LYS A 301 51.89 38.64 2.27
N GLU A 302 52.41 38.72 1.04
CA GLU A 302 51.66 38.40 -0.19
C GLU A 302 51.27 36.91 -0.28
N LEU A 303 52.16 35.99 0.12
CA LEU A 303 51.91 34.55 0.07
C LEU A 303 50.76 34.12 1.02
N ILE A 304 50.64 34.79 2.17
CA ILE A 304 49.62 34.47 3.17
C ILE A 304 48.25 35.08 2.84
N GLY A 305 48.22 36.18 2.08
CA GLY A 305 46.97 36.82 1.63
C GLY A 305 46.16 37.50 2.74
N ASP A 306 44.90 37.85 2.43
CA ASP A 306 44.02 38.59 3.34
C ASP A 306 43.46 37.68 4.45
N LEU A 307 44.06 37.78 5.63
CA LEU A 307 43.64 37.04 6.83
C LEU A 307 42.51 37.80 7.55
N ASP A 308 41.28 37.59 7.10
CA ASP A 308 40.10 38.28 7.64
C ASP A 308 39.33 37.40 8.65
N ALA A 309 39.80 37.40 9.89
CA ALA A 309 39.18 36.64 10.99
C ALA A 309 37.74 37.08 11.31
N LEU A 310 37.32 38.28 10.89
CA LEU A 310 35.96 38.79 11.12
C LEU A 310 34.92 38.06 10.24
N LYS A 311 35.29 37.58 9.06
CA LYS A 311 34.39 36.77 8.20
C LYS A 311 34.02 35.45 8.86
N HIS A 312 34.97 34.79 9.53
CA HIS A 312 34.72 33.53 10.24
C HIS A 312 33.82 33.69 11.48
N PHE A 313 33.87 34.85 12.15
CA PHE A 313 32.94 35.17 13.23
C PHE A 313 31.55 35.55 12.70
N ALA A 314 31.47 36.22 11.54
CA ALA A 314 30.19 36.55 10.90
C ALA A 314 29.39 35.32 10.45
N ASP A 315 30.08 34.21 10.14
CA ASP A 315 29.46 32.93 9.78
C ASP A 315 29.00 32.09 10.99
N TRP A 316 29.37 32.48 12.22
CA TRP A 316 28.96 31.78 13.45
C TRP A 316 27.46 31.95 13.70
N LYS A 317 26.77 30.83 13.94
CA LYS A 317 25.33 30.83 14.26
C LYS A 317 25.13 30.70 15.77
N PRO A 318 24.57 31.74 16.43
CA PRO A 318 24.25 31.64 17.84
C PRO A 318 23.15 30.58 18.06
N PRO A 319 23.16 29.88 19.20
CA PRO A 319 22.13 28.90 19.49
C PRO A 319 20.78 29.62 19.65
N PRO A 320 19.65 28.93 19.37
CA PRO A 320 18.34 29.52 19.56
C PRO A 320 18.17 29.93 21.04
N VAL A 321 17.90 31.21 21.25
CA VAL A 321 17.64 31.78 22.58
C VAL A 321 16.27 31.23 23.03
N GLN A 322 16.24 30.50 24.15
CA GLN A 322 14.97 30.18 24.79
C GLN A 322 14.30 31.49 25.20
N GLY A 323 13.01 31.63 24.87
CA GLY A 323 12.23 32.85 25.03
C GLY A 323 12.60 33.68 26.26
N GLY A 324 13.06 34.89 26.02
CA GLY A 324 12.90 35.98 26.96
C GLY A 324 11.48 36.49 26.81
N GLU A 325 10.65 36.21 27.81
CA GLU A 325 9.58 37.13 28.20
C GLU A 325 10.19 38.44 28.74
#